data_AF-A0A8G1X2F5-F1
#
_entry.id   AF-A0A8G1X2F5-F1
#
_cell.length_a   1.000
_cell.length_b   1.000
_cell.length_c   1.000
_cell.angle_alpha   90.00
_cell.angle_beta   90.00
_cell.angle_gamma   90.00
#
_symmetry.space_group_name_H-M   'P 1'
#
loop_
_entity.id
_entity.type
_entity.pdbx_description
1 polymer ?
#
loop_
_entity_poly.entity_id
_entity_poly.type
_entity_poly.pdbx_seq_one_letter_code
_entity_poly.pdbx_strand_id
1 'polypeptide(L)' 'MSEHTTTMLIIIGAGVALMLIGFGLRDRNLGMGLMGIGLITALGTIIYKAYITFY' A
#
# COMPACT_ATOMS: atom_id res chain seq x y z
N MET A 1 -0.67 17.03 -14.01
CA MET A 1 -0.19 16.17 -12.91
C MET A 1 0.89 15.27 -13.51
N SER A 2 2.10 15.23 -12.94
CA SER A 2 3.18 14.39 -13.47
C SER A 2 2.82 12.91 -13.29
N GLU A 3 3.14 12.07 -14.28
CA GLU A 3 2.71 10.67 -14.33
C GLU A 3 3.18 9.86 -13.10
N HIS A 4 4.30 10.26 -12.49
CA HIS A 4 4.80 9.71 -11.23
C HIS A 4 3.83 9.90 -10.04
N THR A 5 3.14 11.03 -9.98
CA THR A 5 2.21 11.33 -8.87
C THR A 5 0.97 10.44 -8.96
N THR A 6 0.44 10.24 -10.17
CA THR A 6 -0.71 9.39 -10.44
C THR A 6 -0.41 7.93 -10.13
N THR A 7 0.75 7.42 -10.56
CA THR A 7 1.17 6.04 -10.30
C THR A 7 1.35 5.77 -8.80
N MET A 8 1.93 6.70 -8.04
CA MET A 8 2.07 6.55 -6.58
C MET A 8 0.72 6.51 -5.85
N LEU A 9 -0.24 7.33 -6.27
CA LEU A 9 -1.60 7.31 -5.71
C LEU A 9 -2.32 6.00 -6.01
N ILE A 10 -2.15 5.45 -7.21
CA ILE A 10 -2.72 4.14 -7.59
C ILE A 10 -2.13 3.03 -6.72
N ILE A 11 -0.81 3.02 -6.48
CA ILE A 11 -0.16 2.00 -5.66
C ILE A 11 -0.60 2.09 -4.19
N ILE A 12 -0.72 3.30 -3.63
CA ILE A 12 -1.25 3.50 -2.27
C ILE A 12 -2.71 3.05 -2.21
N GLY A 13 -3.54 3.43 -3.19
CA GLY A 13 -4.94 3.01 -3.26
C GLY A 13 -5.10 1.50 -3.34
N ALA A 14 -4.26 0.82 -4.14
CA ALA A 14 -4.22 -0.63 -4.24
C ALA A 14 -3.77 -1.29 -2.91
N GLY A 15 -2.78 -0.72 -2.23
CA GLY A 15 -2.32 -1.18 -0.92
C GLY A 15 -3.42 -1.08 0.16
N VAL A 16 -4.15 0.03 0.19
CA VAL A 16 -5.29 0.23 1.10
C VAL A 16 -6.43 -0.74 0.77
N ALA A 17 -6.76 -0.94 -0.51
CA ALA A 17 -7.76 -1.92 -0.91
C ALA A 17 -7.39 -3.35 -0.46
N LEU A 18 -6.11 -3.73 -0.57
CA LEU A 18 -5.57 -4.99 -0.07
C LEU A 18 -5.71 -5.12 1.46
N MET A 19 -5.46 -4.05 2.22
CA MET A 19 -5.70 -4.06 3.66
C MET A 19 -7.18 -4.25 4.01
N LEU A 20 -8.09 -3.61 3.28
CA LEU A 20 -9.53 -3.73 3.52
C LEU A 20 -10.03 -5.15 3.19
N ILE A 21 -9.52 -5.75 2.11
CA ILE A 21 -9.80 -7.15 1.75
C ILE A 21 -9.21 -8.09 2.82
N GLY A 22 -7.97 -7.83 3.25
CA GLY A 22 -7.33 -8.58 4.34
C GLY A 22 -8.09 -8.47 5.67
N PHE A 23 -8.66 -7.30 5.97
CA PHE A 23 -9.47 -7.08 7.16
C PHE A 23 -10.80 -7.84 7.09
N GLY A 24 -11.43 -7.91 5.90
CA GLY A 24 -12.63 -8.73 5.68
C GLY A 24 -12.39 -10.24 5.78
N LEU A 25 -11.16 -10.69 5.56
CA LEU A 25 -10.73 -12.08 5.69
C LEU A 25 -9.93 -12.35 6.96
N ARG A 26 -9.91 -11.41 7.91
CA ARG A 26 -8.99 -11.38 9.07
C ARG A 26 -9.05 -12.64 9.93
N ASP A 27 -10.22 -13.26 10.06
CA ASP A 27 -10.41 -14.49 10.83
C ASP A 27 -9.67 -15.69 10.22
N ARG A 28 -9.27 -15.60 8.95
CA ARG A 28 -8.41 -16.58 8.30
C ARG A 28 -6.96 -16.12 8.42
N ASN A 29 -6.05 -17.07 8.61
CA ASN A 29 -4.60 -16.80 8.61
C ASN A 29 -4.12 -16.02 7.37
N LEU A 30 -4.84 -16.17 6.25
CA LEU A 30 -4.65 -15.42 5.01
C LEU A 30 -5.01 -13.93 5.11
N GLY A 31 -6.01 -13.55 5.91
CA GLY A 31 -6.38 -12.16 6.12
C GLY A 31 -5.31 -11.36 6.85
N MET A 32 -4.68 -11.95 7.86
CA MET A 32 -3.51 -11.34 8.52
C MET A 32 -2.35 -11.12 7.54
N GLY A 33 -2.09 -12.09 6.65
CA GLY A 33 -1.08 -11.95 5.60
C GLY A 33 -1.41 -10.82 4.61
N LEU A 34 -2.66 -10.75 4.14
CA LEU A 34 -3.12 -9.71 3.21
C LEU A 34 -3.08 -8.31 3.84
N MET A 35 -3.43 -8.17 5.13
CA MET A 35 -3.28 -6.90 5.86
C MET A 35 -1.82 -6.48 5.96
N GLY A 36 -0.91 -7.42 6.28
CA GLY A 36 0.52 -7.15 6.36
C GLY A 36 1.12 -6.73 5.02
N ILE A 37 0.73 -7.40 3.92
CA ILE A 37 1.16 -7.04 2.57
C ILE A 37 0.69 -5.63 2.21
N GLY A 38 -0.59 -5.31 2.45
CA GLY A 38 -1.11 -3.97 2.20
C GLY A 38 -0.35 -2.89 2.98
N LEU A 39 0.04 -3.16 4.24
CA LEU A 39 0.83 -2.26 5.08
C LEU A 39 2.22 -2.03 4.53
N ILE A 40 2.91 -3.09 4.13
CA ILE A 40 4.25 -3.00 3.54
C ILE A 40 4.20 -2.21 2.22
N THR A 41 3.20 -2.46 1.37
CA THR A 41 3.04 -1.74 0.11
C THR A 41 2.78 -0.25 0.34
N ALA A 42 1.90 0.11 1.27
CA ALA A 42 1.62 1.51 1.58
C ALA A 42 2.86 2.23 2.17
N LEU A 43 3.51 1.61 3.16
CA LEU A 43 4.73 2.14 3.77
C LEU A 43 5.87 2.27 2.76
N GLY A 44 6.11 1.24 1.95
CA GLY A 44 7.14 1.24 0.92
C GLY A 44 6.93 2.35 -0.11
N THR A 45 5.69 2.63 -0.50
CA THR A 45 5.38 3.71 -1.44
C THR A 45 5.61 5.08 -0.82
N ILE A 46 5.27 5.27 0.45
CA ILE A 46 5.54 6.53 1.18
C ILE A 46 7.04 6.75 1.34
N ILE A 47 7.79 5.71 1.73
CA ILE A 47 9.24 5.77 1.91
C ILE A 47 9.93 6.06 0.57
N TYR A 48 9.52 5.39 -0.51
CA TYR A 48 10.07 5.64 -1.85
C TYR A 48 9.78 7.06 -2.32
N LYS A 49 8.56 7.56 -2.10
CA LYS A 49 8.21 8.95 -2.42
C LYS A 49 9.00 9.94 -1.57
N ALA A 50 9.22 9.66 -0.29
CA ALA A 50 10.04 10.49 0.58
C ALA A 50 11.50 10.49 0.12
N TYR A 51 12.06 9.34 -0.27
CA TYR A 51 13.41 9.25 -0.81
C TYR A 51 13.59 10.16 -2.04
N ILE A 52 12.72 10.05 -3.05
CA ILE A 52 12.81 10.89 -4.26
C ILE A 52 12.58 12.39 -3.95
N THR A 53 11.86 12.71 -2.87
CA THR A 53 11.55 14.09 -2.52
C THR A 53 12.70 14.76 -1.75
N PHE A 54 13.41 14.00 -0.91
CA PHE A 54 14.42 14.53 0.02
C PHE A 54 15.86 14.16 -0.33
N TYR A 55 16.10 13.27 -1.29
CA TYR A 55 17.40 12.84 -1.79
C TYR A 55 17.43 12.89 -3.32
#